data_AF-A0A4R5CED5-F1
#
_entry.id   AF-A0A4R5CED5-F1
#
_cell.length_a   1.000
_cell.length_b   1.000
_cell.length_c   1.000
_cell.angle_alpha   90.00
_cell.angle_beta   90.00
_cell.angle_gamma   90.00
#
_symmetry.space_group_name_H-M   'P 1'
#
loop_
_entity.id
_entity.type
_entity.pdbx_description
1 polymer ?
#
loop_
_entity_poly.entity_id
_entity_poly.type
_entity_poly.pdbx_seq_one_letter_code
_entity_poly.pdbx_strand_id
1 'polypeptide(L)'
;MNKIEFSTRRLNLAIVFISTLLMIMVLNFPFKANRFGDMTFHEEAKNLALFLKGEVASNKVFITKAPGPILFYTPVYLLADVHATDDQLWVYGVVFTFIIGTISLILIFKVGASFFSKEVGLLSVLLFFAFPIHIYYSLGILAEMPAFFSLALALYGWSIVYYEPNKKRGCALLVFGMWFLIMNRPNAVLLLGVLFLVIVYAFFYNKEFYNKYAKKLMYTFLGVFILGIGTHQLTKKISGTQSGGNQETYFYYVAHIGRFQFREEPTDLRFWESDIRPDSKDYQNWIRSGNELDAVITNSNHSYNEVYRTFIVNDVLEHPFWFARQLVVRSFYGHINIISKVQPNQFQLGPLNGAFGFWFFLLIINSINILVLVGVTLFFIKEKNLIQYWVFWGIWIGLVIFHGLTYMEPRYIFPSKVALYLMSAAGLYRISWIKAIIDKISMYVFPKKNEA
;
A
#
# COMPACT_ATOMS: atom_id res chain seq x y z
N MET A 1 30.94 -1.49 -10.83
CA MET A 1 30.32 -1.88 -9.55
C MET A 1 31.33 -2.75 -8.81
N ASN A 2 32.05 -2.20 -7.83
CA ASN A 2 33.00 -2.94 -6.99
C ASN A 2 32.25 -3.95 -6.11
N LYS A 3 32.88 -5.12 -5.88
CA LYS A 3 32.35 -6.30 -5.14
C LYS A 3 31.41 -5.93 -3.98
N ILE A 4 30.12 -6.24 -4.14
CA ILE A 4 29.04 -6.05 -3.13
C ILE A 4 29.04 -7.17 -2.06
N GLU A 5 30.00 -8.10 -2.06
CA GLU A 5 29.73 -9.48 -1.66
C GLU A 5 29.59 -9.76 -0.15
N PHE A 6 30.28 -9.06 0.75
CA PHE A 6 30.32 -9.47 2.17
C PHE A 6 29.47 -8.60 3.12
N SER A 7 29.54 -7.28 2.99
CA SER A 7 28.83 -6.35 3.90
C SER A 7 27.31 -6.39 3.75
N THR A 8 26.81 -6.67 2.55
CA THR A 8 25.36 -6.80 2.31
C THR A 8 24.79 -8.12 2.81
N ARG A 9 25.60 -9.18 2.90
CA ARG A 9 25.16 -10.49 3.41
C ARG A 9 24.79 -10.43 4.90
N ARG A 10 25.60 -9.75 5.72
CA ARG A 10 25.32 -9.57 7.16
C ARG A 10 24.02 -8.80 7.37
N LEU A 11 23.83 -7.71 6.64
CA LEU A 11 22.59 -6.95 6.74
C LEU A 11 21.37 -7.77 6.27
N ASN A 12 21.46 -8.50 5.16
CA ASN A 12 20.35 -9.34 4.72
C ASN A 12 19.98 -10.39 5.79
N LEU A 13 20.98 -11.01 6.42
CA LEU A 13 20.76 -11.95 7.53
C LEU A 13 20.15 -11.25 8.75
N ALA A 14 20.62 -10.05 9.09
CA ALA A 14 20.05 -9.25 10.17
C ALA A 14 18.59 -8.86 9.87
N ILE A 15 18.27 -8.51 8.62
CA ILE A 15 16.90 -8.21 8.19
C ILE A 15 16.01 -9.44 8.39
N VAL A 16 16.45 -10.61 7.93
CA VAL A 16 15.71 -11.86 8.12
C VAL A 16 15.51 -12.16 9.60
N PHE A 17 16.58 -12.11 10.40
CA PHE A 17 16.55 -12.43 11.82
C PHE A 17 15.63 -11.49 12.61
N ILE A 18 15.78 -10.17 12.43
CA ILE A 18 14.94 -9.18 13.10
C ILE A 18 13.48 -9.30 12.64
N SER A 19 13.23 -9.55 11.35
CA SER A 19 11.87 -9.78 10.85
C SER A 19 11.22 -11.00 11.51
N THR A 20 11.97 -12.09 11.72
CA THR A 20 11.48 -13.28 12.43
C THR A 20 11.16 -12.97 13.89
N LEU A 21 12.02 -12.24 14.60
CA LEU A 21 11.74 -11.83 15.98
C LEU A 21 10.49 -10.94 16.07
N LEU A 22 10.36 -9.98 15.15
CA LEU A 22 9.20 -9.11 15.08
C LEU A 22 7.92 -9.89 14.72
N MET A 23 8.00 -10.92 13.87
CA MET A 23 6.87 -11.81 13.59
C MET A 23 6.39 -12.52 14.86
N ILE A 24 7.31 -13.10 15.63
CA ILE A 24 7.00 -13.73 16.92
C ILE A 24 6.35 -12.70 17.86
N MET A 25 6.90 -11.48 17.93
CA MET A 25 6.34 -10.42 18.77
C MET A 25 4.92 -10.03 18.34
N VAL A 26 4.68 -9.79 17.05
CA VAL A 26 3.38 -9.35 16.52
C VAL A 26 2.31 -10.44 16.62
N LEU A 27 2.69 -11.72 16.51
CA LEU A 27 1.77 -12.85 16.76
C LEU A 27 1.17 -12.84 18.18
N ASN A 28 1.88 -12.23 19.13
CA ASN A 28 1.48 -12.08 20.52
C ASN A 28 0.78 -10.74 20.82
N PHE A 29 0.49 -9.91 19.82
CA PHE A 29 -0.27 -8.67 20.03
C PHE A 29 -1.74 -8.96 20.38
N PRO A 30 -2.37 -8.11 21.23
CA PRO A 30 -3.77 -8.28 21.63
C PRO A 30 -4.76 -7.96 20.50
N PHE A 31 -4.31 -7.28 19.45
CA PHE A 31 -5.08 -7.00 18.23
C PHE A 31 -4.45 -7.78 17.07
N LYS A 32 -5.23 -8.67 16.45
CA LYS A 32 -4.78 -9.45 15.29
C LYS A 32 -5.38 -8.90 14.01
N ALA A 33 -4.62 -9.00 12.92
CA ALA A 33 -5.18 -8.81 11.58
C ALA A 33 -6.33 -9.80 11.38
N ASN A 34 -7.33 -9.42 10.58
CA ASN A 34 -8.34 -10.41 10.21
C ASN A 34 -7.68 -11.49 9.36
N ARG A 35 -7.70 -12.76 9.80
CA ARG A 35 -6.97 -13.86 9.14
C ARG A 35 -7.28 -13.93 7.65
N PHE A 36 -8.55 -13.76 7.30
CA PHE A 36 -9.03 -13.87 5.92
C PHE A 36 -9.55 -12.55 5.33
N GLY A 37 -9.33 -11.42 6.00
CA GLY A 37 -9.90 -10.14 5.54
C GLY A 37 -11.42 -10.22 5.41
N ASP A 38 -11.93 -9.98 4.19
CA ASP A 38 -13.35 -10.08 3.85
C ASP A 38 -13.74 -11.48 3.32
N MET A 39 -12.90 -12.49 3.55
CA MET A 39 -12.94 -13.85 2.99
C MET A 39 -12.76 -13.97 1.47
N THR A 40 -13.15 -12.95 0.71
CA THR A 40 -13.19 -12.97 -0.77
C THR A 40 -11.88 -13.43 -1.40
N PHE A 41 -10.75 -12.83 -1.02
CA PHE A 41 -9.45 -13.19 -1.61
C PHE A 41 -9.01 -14.61 -1.26
N HIS A 42 -9.36 -15.09 -0.07
CA HIS A 42 -9.04 -16.45 0.35
C HIS A 42 -9.82 -17.49 -0.47
N GLU A 43 -11.14 -17.31 -0.55
CA GLU A 43 -12.05 -18.17 -1.30
C GLU A 43 -11.71 -18.22 -2.79
N GLU A 44 -11.51 -17.07 -3.43
CA GLU A 44 -11.22 -16.99 -4.86
C GLU A 44 -9.84 -17.61 -5.18
N ALA A 45 -8.83 -17.38 -4.33
CA ALA A 45 -7.50 -17.98 -4.51
C ALA A 45 -7.54 -19.51 -4.31
N LYS A 46 -8.31 -20.00 -3.33
CA LYS A 46 -8.55 -21.42 -3.05
C LYS A 46 -9.26 -22.09 -4.21
N ASN A 47 -10.35 -21.51 -4.70
CA ASN A 47 -11.12 -22.06 -5.82
C ASN A 47 -10.28 -22.09 -7.10
N LEU A 48 -9.48 -21.05 -7.38
CA LEU A 48 -8.56 -21.06 -8.51
C LEU A 48 -7.48 -22.15 -8.36
N ALA A 49 -6.93 -22.34 -7.15
CA ALA A 49 -5.95 -23.40 -6.90
C ALA A 49 -6.55 -24.81 -7.09
N LEU A 50 -7.74 -25.05 -6.55
CA LEU A 50 -8.45 -26.33 -6.71
C LEU A 50 -8.85 -26.58 -8.18
N PHE A 51 -9.24 -25.54 -8.91
CA PHE A 51 -9.56 -25.65 -10.34
C PHE A 51 -8.33 -26.09 -11.14
N LEU A 52 -7.18 -25.47 -10.89
CA LEU A 52 -5.91 -25.84 -11.54
C LEU A 52 -5.44 -27.26 -11.17
N LYS A 53 -5.91 -27.80 -10.04
CA LYS A 53 -5.70 -29.21 -9.65
C LYS A 53 -6.73 -30.17 -10.24
N GLY A 54 -7.77 -29.68 -10.89
CA GLY A 54 -8.86 -30.49 -11.47
C GLY A 54 -9.96 -30.88 -10.48
N GLU A 55 -9.99 -30.29 -9.28
CA GLU A 55 -10.92 -30.68 -8.19
C GLU A 55 -12.26 -29.92 -8.21
N VAL A 56 -12.32 -28.76 -8.86
CA VAL A 56 -13.54 -27.97 -8.99
C VAL A 56 -13.77 -27.54 -10.43
N ALA A 57 -15.04 -27.38 -10.80
CA ALA A 57 -15.43 -26.90 -12.12
C ALA A 57 -15.13 -25.40 -12.30
N SER A 58 -14.99 -24.97 -13.56
CA SER A 58 -14.67 -23.58 -13.93
C SER A 58 -15.71 -22.56 -13.43
N ASN A 59 -16.96 -22.98 -13.22
CA ASN A 59 -18.03 -22.12 -12.72
C ASN A 59 -17.87 -21.70 -11.24
N LYS A 60 -16.91 -22.28 -10.51
CA LYS A 60 -16.53 -21.84 -9.16
C LYS A 60 -15.37 -20.84 -9.15
N VAL A 61 -14.79 -20.55 -10.31
CA VAL A 61 -13.66 -19.62 -10.46
C VAL A 61 -14.20 -18.27 -10.92
N PHE A 62 -14.19 -17.30 -10.01
CA PHE A 62 -14.58 -15.93 -10.29
C PHE A 62 -13.63 -14.96 -9.57
N ILE A 63 -13.59 -13.72 -10.05
CA ILE A 63 -12.78 -12.63 -9.49
C ILE A 63 -13.73 -11.45 -9.29
N THR A 64 -14.18 -11.25 -8.06
CA THR A 64 -15.16 -10.19 -7.73
C THR A 64 -14.48 -8.87 -7.35
N LYS A 65 -13.26 -8.93 -6.81
CA LYS A 65 -12.45 -7.78 -6.40
C LYS A 65 -11.22 -7.62 -7.30
N ALA A 66 -10.10 -7.20 -6.72
CA ALA A 66 -8.84 -7.02 -7.43
C ALA A 66 -8.22 -8.40 -7.76
N PRO A 67 -7.75 -8.64 -9.00
CA PRO A 67 -7.19 -9.95 -9.40
C PRO A 67 -5.81 -10.24 -8.80
N GLY A 68 -5.06 -9.21 -8.38
CA GLY A 68 -3.69 -9.34 -7.90
C GLY A 68 -3.52 -10.27 -6.70
N PRO A 69 -4.29 -10.11 -5.60
CA PRO A 69 -4.14 -10.96 -4.43
C PRO A 69 -4.47 -12.42 -4.73
N ILE A 70 -5.45 -12.68 -5.60
CA ILE A 70 -5.83 -14.04 -6.01
C ILE A 70 -4.64 -14.72 -6.68
N LEU A 71 -4.06 -14.08 -7.70
CA LEU A 71 -2.87 -14.60 -8.39
C LEU A 71 -1.63 -14.66 -7.48
N PHE A 72 -1.58 -13.84 -6.43
CA PHE A 72 -0.50 -13.85 -5.45
C PHE A 72 -0.56 -15.08 -4.54
N TYR A 73 -1.74 -15.43 -4.03
CA TYR A 73 -1.92 -16.50 -3.05
C TYR A 73 -2.10 -17.88 -3.70
N THR A 74 -2.71 -17.97 -4.89
CA THR A 74 -2.95 -19.23 -5.60
C THR A 74 -1.70 -20.10 -5.75
N PRO A 75 -0.52 -19.60 -6.18
CA PRO A 75 0.67 -20.43 -6.34
C PRO A 75 1.08 -21.19 -5.08
N VAL A 76 0.84 -20.62 -3.90
CA VAL A 76 1.19 -21.26 -2.63
C VAL A 76 0.10 -22.23 -2.19
N TYR A 77 -1.17 -21.93 -2.49
CA TYR A 77 -2.27 -22.87 -2.25
C TYR A 77 -2.20 -24.10 -3.16
N LEU A 78 -1.53 -23.99 -4.33
CA LEU A 78 -1.21 -25.15 -5.16
C LEU A 78 -0.29 -26.15 -4.45
N LEU A 79 0.54 -25.69 -3.49
CA LEU A 79 1.44 -26.56 -2.72
C LEU A 79 0.75 -27.29 -1.57
N ALA A 80 -0.45 -26.87 -1.17
CA ALA A 80 -1.22 -27.50 -0.10
C ALA A 80 -1.92 -28.78 -0.61
N ASP A 81 -2.35 -29.65 0.31
CA ASP A 81 -3.20 -30.79 -0.04
C ASP A 81 -4.57 -30.32 -0.58
N VAL A 82 -5.23 -31.13 -1.42
CA VAL A 82 -6.57 -30.82 -1.96
C VAL A 82 -7.64 -30.73 -0.86
N HIS A 83 -7.43 -31.43 0.25
CA HIS A 83 -8.29 -31.43 1.44
C HIS A 83 -7.80 -30.48 2.54
N ALA A 84 -6.85 -29.59 2.24
CA ALA A 84 -6.33 -28.66 3.22
C ALA A 84 -7.45 -27.76 3.80
N THR A 85 -7.47 -27.64 5.13
CA THR A 85 -8.41 -26.76 5.82
C THR A 85 -8.07 -25.29 5.57
N ASP A 86 -9.02 -24.39 5.81
CA ASP A 86 -8.79 -22.95 5.64
C ASP A 86 -7.67 -22.44 6.57
N ASP A 87 -7.57 -23.01 7.79
CA ASP A 87 -6.46 -22.71 8.71
C ASP A 87 -5.11 -23.19 8.18
N GLN A 88 -5.04 -24.36 7.53
CA GLN A 88 -3.80 -24.82 6.89
C GLN A 88 -3.42 -23.88 5.74
N LEU A 89 -4.36 -23.56 4.85
CA LEU A 89 -4.13 -22.62 3.74
C LEU A 89 -3.75 -21.22 4.26
N TRP A 90 -4.32 -20.78 5.38
CA TRP A 90 -3.90 -19.55 6.05
C TRP A 90 -2.43 -19.59 6.45
N VAL A 91 -1.95 -20.69 7.07
CA VAL A 91 -0.53 -20.85 7.42
C VAL A 91 0.36 -20.76 6.18
N TYR A 92 0.01 -21.45 5.09
CA TYR A 92 0.73 -21.35 3.81
C TYR A 92 0.80 -19.89 3.33
N GLY A 93 -0.34 -19.19 3.35
CA GLY A 93 -0.43 -17.78 2.97
C GLY A 93 0.45 -16.88 3.83
N VAL A 94 0.38 -17.01 5.16
CA VAL A 94 1.15 -16.21 6.13
C VAL A 94 2.65 -16.41 5.96
N VAL A 95 3.11 -17.66 5.87
CA VAL A 95 4.54 -17.98 5.66
C VAL A 95 5.03 -17.35 4.37
N PHE A 96 4.26 -17.46 3.28
CA PHE A 96 4.62 -16.85 2.01
C PHE A 96 4.68 -15.32 2.08
N THR A 97 3.65 -14.67 2.65
CA THR A 97 3.65 -13.21 2.80
C THR A 97 4.78 -12.71 3.69
N PHE A 98 5.17 -13.47 4.71
CA PHE A 98 6.32 -13.14 5.55
C PHE A 98 7.64 -13.19 4.78
N ILE A 99 7.86 -14.24 3.98
CA ILE A 99 9.04 -14.37 3.11
C ILE A 99 9.08 -13.20 2.13
N ILE A 100 7.96 -12.91 1.46
CA ILE A 100 7.86 -11.82 0.49
C ILE A 100 8.06 -10.45 1.17
N GLY A 101 7.56 -10.25 2.39
CA GLY A 101 7.80 -9.03 3.16
C GLY A 101 9.26 -8.84 3.53
N THR A 102 9.93 -9.92 3.92
CA THR A 102 11.37 -9.89 4.20
C THR A 102 12.18 -9.57 2.95
N ILE A 103 11.83 -10.17 1.80
CA ILE A 103 12.43 -9.86 0.50
C ILE A 103 12.21 -8.38 0.16
N SER A 104 11.02 -7.85 0.40
CA SER A 104 10.69 -6.44 0.16
C SER A 104 11.58 -5.50 0.97
N LEU A 105 11.86 -5.81 2.24
CA LEU A 105 12.81 -5.03 3.06
C LEU A 105 14.24 -5.05 2.50
N ILE A 106 14.69 -6.19 1.98
CA ILE A 106 15.99 -6.30 1.31
C ILE A 106 16.02 -5.43 0.05
N LEU A 107 14.93 -5.40 -0.73
CA LEU A 107 14.81 -4.53 -1.90
C LEU A 107 14.83 -3.05 -1.48
N ILE A 108 14.08 -2.68 -0.43
CA ILE A 108 14.06 -1.32 0.14
C ILE A 108 15.46 -0.87 0.54
N PHE A 109 16.21 -1.70 1.26
CA PHE A 109 17.61 -1.39 1.59
C PHE A 109 18.43 -1.09 0.33
N LYS A 110 18.33 -1.95 -0.69
CA LYS A 110 19.09 -1.79 -1.94
C LYS A 110 18.71 -0.52 -2.70
N VAL A 111 17.42 -0.16 -2.71
CA VAL A 111 16.93 1.08 -3.31
C VAL A 111 17.52 2.29 -2.58
N GLY A 112 17.42 2.33 -1.25
CA GLY A 112 17.96 3.43 -0.45
C GLY A 112 19.48 3.56 -0.56
N ALA A 113 20.19 2.42 -0.58
CA ALA A 113 21.63 2.37 -0.77
C ALA A 113 22.10 2.85 -2.15
N SER A 114 21.26 2.65 -3.17
CA SER A 114 21.57 3.03 -4.55
C SER A 114 21.26 4.50 -4.81
N PHE A 115 20.09 4.99 -4.39
CA PHE A 115 19.66 6.38 -4.61
C PHE A 115 20.32 7.41 -3.68
N PHE A 116 20.75 6.98 -2.49
CA PHE A 116 21.25 7.87 -1.46
C PHE A 116 22.58 7.37 -0.90
N SER A 117 22.54 6.50 0.13
CA SER A 117 23.71 5.91 0.76
C SER A 117 23.31 4.65 1.54
N LYS A 118 24.29 3.81 1.94
CA LYS A 118 24.02 2.59 2.71
C LYS A 118 23.34 2.90 4.05
N GLU A 119 23.69 4.03 4.65
CA GLU A 119 23.16 4.53 5.91
C GLU A 119 21.68 4.92 5.75
N VAL A 120 21.31 5.58 4.65
CA VAL A 120 19.90 5.87 4.33
C VAL A 120 19.12 4.59 4.07
N GLY A 121 19.71 3.63 3.35
CA GLY A 121 19.12 2.30 3.17
C GLY A 121 18.87 1.59 4.51
N LEU A 122 19.85 1.62 5.42
CA LEU A 122 19.76 1.05 6.76
C LEU A 122 18.67 1.76 7.58
N LEU A 123 18.66 3.09 7.60
CA LEU A 123 17.64 3.88 8.30
C LEU A 123 16.23 3.58 7.77
N SER A 124 16.07 3.39 6.46
CA SER A 124 14.78 3.03 5.86
C SER A 124 14.23 1.71 6.42
N VAL A 125 15.09 0.70 6.57
CA VAL A 125 14.73 -0.59 7.17
C VAL A 125 14.47 -0.45 8.68
N LEU A 126 15.29 0.33 9.40
CA LEU A 126 15.08 0.58 10.82
C LEU A 126 13.73 1.26 11.10
N LEU A 127 13.28 2.17 10.24
CA LEU A 127 11.94 2.76 10.35
C LEU A 127 10.84 1.70 10.22
N PHE A 128 11.01 0.71 9.34
CA PHE A 128 10.08 -0.43 9.23
C PHE A 128 10.12 -1.36 10.44
N PHE A 129 11.27 -1.49 11.11
CA PHE A 129 11.37 -2.26 12.35
C PHE A 129 10.82 -1.51 13.57
N ALA A 130 10.97 -0.20 13.61
CA ALA A 130 10.38 0.65 14.65
C ALA A 130 8.85 0.57 14.63
N PHE A 131 8.25 0.41 13.45
CA PHE A 131 6.82 0.17 13.30
C PHE A 131 6.53 -1.01 12.35
N PRO A 132 6.44 -2.25 12.87
CA PRO A 132 6.39 -3.49 12.08
C PRO A 132 5.01 -3.78 11.44
N ILE A 133 4.38 -2.76 10.88
CA ILE A 133 3.04 -2.86 10.27
C ILE A 133 2.99 -3.80 9.07
N HIS A 134 4.10 -3.96 8.37
CA HIS A 134 4.24 -4.93 7.28
C HIS A 134 4.14 -6.37 7.78
N ILE A 135 4.62 -6.65 8.99
CA ILE A 135 4.46 -7.94 9.63
C ILE A 135 3.02 -8.13 10.07
N TYR A 136 2.39 -7.10 10.65
CA TYR A 136 0.97 -7.15 11.01
C TYR A 136 0.09 -7.51 9.79
N TYR A 137 0.27 -6.87 8.64
CA TYR A 137 -0.48 -7.20 7.43
C TYR A 137 -0.10 -8.55 6.81
N SER A 138 1.09 -9.09 7.09
CA SER A 138 1.47 -10.44 6.66
C SER A 138 0.73 -11.57 7.38
N LEU A 139 -0.01 -11.26 8.47
CA LEU A 139 -0.84 -12.23 9.19
C LEU A 139 -2.23 -12.44 8.57
N GLY A 140 -2.59 -11.67 7.53
CA GLY A 140 -3.87 -11.77 6.84
C GLY A 140 -3.74 -12.14 5.36
N ILE A 141 -4.77 -12.80 4.82
CA ILE A 141 -4.94 -12.98 3.37
C ILE A 141 -5.56 -11.70 2.81
N LEU A 142 -4.70 -10.76 2.43
CA LEU A 142 -5.03 -9.35 2.22
C LEU A 142 -4.29 -8.78 1.00
N ALA A 143 -4.77 -7.68 0.42
CA ALA A 143 -4.14 -7.05 -0.75
C ALA A 143 -2.92 -6.19 -0.38
N GLU A 144 -2.78 -5.84 0.88
CA GLU A 144 -1.77 -4.94 1.45
C GLU A 144 -0.35 -5.44 1.20
N MET A 145 -0.07 -6.69 1.56
CA MET A 145 1.27 -7.27 1.44
C MET A 145 1.70 -7.52 -0.03
N PRO A 146 0.83 -8.07 -0.91
CA PRO A 146 1.09 -8.11 -2.35
C PRO A 146 1.40 -6.73 -2.94
N ALA A 147 0.62 -5.70 -2.59
CA ALA A 147 0.84 -4.33 -3.07
C ALA A 147 2.15 -3.72 -2.53
N PHE A 148 2.50 -3.98 -1.26
CA PHE A 148 3.76 -3.58 -0.67
C PHE A 148 4.96 -4.15 -1.44
N PHE A 149 4.94 -5.45 -1.73
CA PHE A 149 5.96 -6.09 -2.55
C PHE A 149 6.02 -5.53 -3.97
N SER A 150 4.86 -5.31 -4.59
CA SER A 150 4.75 -4.71 -5.93
C SER A 150 5.47 -3.37 -6.01
N LEU A 151 5.27 -2.50 -5.01
CA LEU A 151 5.94 -1.20 -4.98
C LEU A 151 7.44 -1.31 -4.70
N ALA A 152 7.86 -2.19 -3.79
CA ALA A 152 9.29 -2.45 -3.56
C ALA A 152 9.99 -2.94 -4.84
N LEU A 153 9.32 -3.81 -5.61
CA LEU A 153 9.79 -4.30 -6.91
C LEU A 153 9.87 -3.17 -7.95
N ALA A 154 8.84 -2.31 -8.03
CA ALA A 154 8.81 -1.18 -8.95
C ALA A 154 9.94 -0.19 -8.66
N LEU A 155 10.16 0.17 -7.38
CA LEU A 155 11.24 1.07 -6.97
C LEU A 155 12.63 0.48 -7.23
N TYR A 156 12.80 -0.83 -7.02
CA TYR A 156 14.05 -1.51 -7.37
C TYR A 156 14.28 -1.61 -8.89
N GLY A 157 13.22 -1.85 -9.66
CA GLY A 157 13.26 -1.74 -11.11
C GLY A 157 13.70 -0.35 -11.55
N TRP A 158 13.10 0.69 -10.96
CA TRP A 158 13.46 2.09 -11.21
C TRP A 158 14.92 2.40 -10.83
N SER A 159 15.44 1.90 -9.70
CA SER A 159 16.84 2.11 -9.35
C SER A 159 17.79 1.52 -10.41
N ILE A 160 17.45 0.36 -10.97
CA ILE A 160 18.23 -0.24 -12.06
C ILE A 160 18.09 0.59 -13.35
N VAL A 161 16.89 1.03 -13.71
CA VAL A 161 16.68 1.90 -14.90
C VAL A 161 17.46 3.21 -14.77
N TYR A 162 17.50 3.78 -13.57
CA TYR A 162 18.12 5.07 -13.31
C TYR A 162 19.65 5.02 -13.40
N TYR A 163 20.28 4.03 -12.76
CA TYR A 163 21.74 3.90 -12.71
C TYR A 163 22.33 3.05 -13.84
N GLU A 164 21.57 2.08 -14.35
CA GLU A 164 21.99 1.14 -15.38
C GLU A 164 20.99 1.15 -16.55
N PRO A 165 20.81 2.30 -17.24
CA PRO A 165 19.71 2.52 -18.16
C PRO A 165 19.66 1.54 -19.34
N ASN A 166 20.77 0.87 -19.67
CA ASN A 166 20.82 -0.12 -20.76
C ASN A 166 20.40 -1.53 -20.33
N LYS A 167 20.21 -1.79 -19.03
CA LYS A 167 19.80 -3.10 -18.54
C LYS A 167 18.29 -3.29 -18.63
N LYS A 168 17.86 -4.12 -19.59
CA LYS A 168 16.45 -4.50 -19.81
C LYS A 168 15.74 -5.03 -18.55
N ARG A 169 16.48 -5.70 -17.66
CA ARG A 169 15.94 -6.20 -16.37
C ARG A 169 15.30 -5.10 -15.52
N GLY A 170 15.84 -3.88 -15.54
CA GLY A 170 15.29 -2.77 -14.76
C GLY A 170 13.91 -2.37 -15.25
N CYS A 171 13.76 -2.21 -16.57
CA CYS A 171 12.48 -1.90 -17.20
C CYS A 171 11.46 -3.02 -16.96
N ALA A 172 11.86 -4.29 -17.09
CA ALA A 172 10.98 -5.41 -16.83
C ALA A 172 10.46 -5.41 -15.39
N LEU A 173 11.36 -5.27 -14.40
CA LEU A 173 10.97 -5.20 -12.98
C LEU A 173 10.08 -4.00 -12.68
N LEU A 174 10.34 -2.85 -13.30
CA LEU A 174 9.49 -1.66 -13.15
C LEU A 174 8.08 -1.90 -13.71
N VAL A 175 7.97 -2.45 -14.92
CA VAL A 175 6.69 -2.79 -15.54
C VAL A 175 5.93 -3.81 -14.69
N PHE A 176 6.57 -4.91 -14.30
CA PHE A 176 5.94 -5.93 -13.47
C PHE A 176 5.52 -5.38 -12.10
N GLY A 177 6.37 -4.59 -11.45
CA GLY A 177 6.04 -3.98 -10.16
C GLY A 177 4.85 -3.02 -10.25
N MET A 178 4.81 -2.16 -11.27
CA MET A 178 3.69 -1.22 -11.47
C MET A 178 2.39 -1.94 -11.88
N TRP A 179 2.48 -2.89 -12.81
CA TRP A 179 1.32 -3.68 -13.24
C TRP A 179 0.74 -4.50 -12.08
N PHE A 180 1.60 -5.21 -11.33
CA PHE A 180 1.15 -5.98 -10.18
C PHE A 180 0.60 -5.09 -9.06
N LEU A 181 1.14 -3.88 -8.88
CA LEU A 181 0.58 -2.90 -7.95
C LEU A 181 -0.85 -2.50 -8.34
N ILE A 182 -1.11 -2.22 -9.62
CA ILE A 182 -2.45 -1.91 -10.12
C ILE A 182 -3.38 -3.12 -9.98
N MET A 183 -2.89 -4.33 -10.23
CA MET A 183 -3.68 -5.55 -10.02
C MET A 183 -4.06 -5.77 -8.56
N ASN A 184 -3.21 -5.37 -7.61
CA ASN A 184 -3.49 -5.46 -6.18
C ASN A 184 -4.37 -4.31 -5.67
N ARG A 185 -4.22 -3.13 -6.29
CA ARG A 185 -4.89 -1.89 -5.94
C ARG A 185 -5.28 -1.17 -7.23
N PRO A 186 -6.48 -1.41 -7.80
CA PRO A 186 -6.88 -0.82 -9.08
C PRO A 186 -6.80 0.71 -9.10
N ASN A 187 -7.05 1.35 -7.96
CA ASN A 187 -6.90 2.79 -7.78
C ASN A 187 -5.45 3.32 -7.92
N ALA A 188 -4.43 2.46 -7.81
CA ALA A 188 -3.06 2.81 -8.15
C ALA A 188 -2.86 3.11 -9.66
N VAL A 189 -3.89 2.91 -10.50
CA VAL A 189 -3.89 3.32 -11.91
C VAL A 189 -3.59 4.81 -12.08
N LEU A 190 -3.90 5.67 -11.09
CA LEU A 190 -3.54 7.09 -11.10
C LEU A 190 -2.02 7.32 -11.20
N LEU A 191 -1.20 6.34 -10.82
CA LEU A 191 0.25 6.36 -11.04
C LEU A 191 0.59 6.49 -12.54
N LEU A 192 -0.22 5.92 -13.44
CA LEU A 192 -0.03 6.08 -14.89
C LEU A 192 -0.30 7.52 -15.34
N GLY A 193 -1.30 8.18 -14.73
CA GLY A 193 -1.55 9.61 -14.94
C GLY A 193 -0.36 10.46 -14.51
N VAL A 194 0.20 10.19 -13.33
CA VAL A 194 1.42 10.85 -12.85
C VAL A 194 2.61 10.57 -13.77
N LEU A 195 2.80 9.32 -14.20
CA LEU A 195 3.87 8.94 -15.14
C LEU A 195 3.75 9.69 -16.46
N PHE A 196 2.54 9.82 -17.00
CA PHE A 196 2.29 10.61 -18.20
C PHE A 196 2.69 12.08 -17.99
N LEU A 197 2.29 12.70 -16.87
CA LEU A 197 2.69 14.07 -16.54
C LEU A 197 4.21 14.22 -16.42
N VAL A 198 4.90 13.25 -15.82
CA VAL A 198 6.37 13.22 -15.73
C VAL A 198 7.02 13.16 -17.11
N ILE A 199 6.50 12.33 -18.02
CA ILE A 199 7.00 12.22 -19.39
C ILE A 199 6.79 13.53 -20.16
N VAL A 200 5.59 14.12 -20.08
CA VAL A 200 5.26 15.39 -20.72
C VAL A 200 6.13 16.53 -20.18
N TYR A 201 6.25 16.63 -18.86
CA TYR A 201 7.11 17.63 -18.23
C TYR A 201 8.57 17.46 -18.66
N ALA A 202 9.09 16.23 -18.65
CA ALA A 202 10.45 15.96 -19.12
C ALA A 202 10.63 16.36 -20.59
N PHE A 203 9.64 16.05 -21.44
CA PHE A 203 9.67 16.40 -22.84
C PHE A 203 9.78 17.91 -23.06
N PHE A 204 9.04 18.73 -22.33
CA PHE A 204 9.07 20.18 -22.54
C PHE A 204 10.18 20.89 -21.77
N TYR A 205 10.44 20.50 -20.51
CA TYR A 205 11.23 21.28 -19.57
C TYR A 205 12.52 20.60 -19.07
N ASN A 206 12.68 19.28 -19.25
CA ASN A 206 13.88 18.55 -18.80
C ASN A 206 14.39 17.56 -19.86
N LYS A 207 14.98 18.10 -20.92
CA LYS A 207 15.43 17.34 -22.10
C LYS A 207 16.49 16.29 -21.76
N GLU A 208 17.36 16.55 -20.78
CA GLU A 208 18.38 15.59 -20.32
C GLU A 208 17.71 14.33 -19.73
N PHE A 209 16.78 14.54 -18.79
CA PHE A 209 15.99 13.44 -18.22
C PHE A 209 15.17 12.73 -19.30
N TYR A 210 14.60 13.48 -20.24
CA TYR A 210 13.79 12.91 -21.31
C TYR A 210 14.57 11.94 -22.19
N ASN A 211 15.74 12.38 -22.66
CA ASN A 211 16.60 11.58 -23.55
C ASN A 211 17.15 10.34 -22.86
N LYS A 212 17.51 10.46 -21.57
CA LYS A 212 18.11 9.36 -20.81
C LYS A 212 17.09 8.35 -20.29
N TYR A 213 15.93 8.83 -19.83
CA TYR A 213 14.97 8.04 -19.07
C TYR A 213 13.53 8.06 -19.62
N ALA A 214 12.98 9.23 -19.99
CA ALA A 214 11.54 9.32 -20.28
C ALA A 214 11.12 8.50 -21.51
N LYS A 215 11.99 8.34 -22.52
CA LYS A 215 11.72 7.41 -23.64
C LYS A 215 11.47 5.97 -23.15
N LYS A 216 12.23 5.53 -22.15
CA LYS A 216 12.07 4.20 -21.54
C LYS A 216 10.80 4.13 -20.67
N LEU A 217 10.50 5.22 -19.97
CA LEU A 217 9.27 5.36 -19.22
C LEU A 217 8.03 5.32 -20.12
N MET A 218 8.11 5.79 -21.37
CA MET A 218 7.03 5.63 -22.36
C MET A 218 6.76 4.14 -22.64
N TYR A 219 7.80 3.33 -22.84
CA TYR A 219 7.64 1.88 -23.01
C TYR A 219 7.10 1.21 -21.74
N THR A 220 7.53 1.67 -20.56
CA THR A 220 6.96 1.21 -19.29
C THR A 220 5.47 1.54 -19.20
N PHE A 221 5.08 2.78 -19.52
CA PHE A 221 3.68 3.21 -19.54
C PHE A 221 2.84 2.33 -20.47
N LEU A 222 3.29 2.16 -21.72
CA LEU A 222 2.60 1.32 -22.70
C LEU A 222 2.53 -0.14 -22.26
N GLY A 223 3.61 -0.68 -21.71
CA GLY A 223 3.65 -2.06 -21.20
C GLY A 223 2.66 -2.28 -20.06
N VAL A 224 2.64 -1.40 -19.07
CA VAL A 224 1.70 -1.49 -17.94
C VAL A 224 0.25 -1.30 -18.43
N PHE A 225 0.02 -0.39 -19.37
CA PHE A 225 -1.31 -0.13 -19.93
C PHE A 225 -1.85 -1.34 -20.71
N ILE A 226 -1.05 -1.92 -21.61
CA ILE A 226 -1.42 -3.11 -22.39
C ILE A 226 -1.66 -4.30 -21.47
N LEU A 227 -0.77 -4.55 -20.50
CA LEU A 227 -0.95 -5.62 -19.52
C LEU A 227 -2.20 -5.40 -18.67
N GLY A 228 -2.48 -4.16 -18.25
CA GLY A 228 -3.69 -3.79 -17.50
C GLY A 228 -4.97 -4.07 -18.28
N ILE A 229 -5.03 -3.68 -19.56
CA ILE A 229 -6.15 -4.01 -20.45
C ILE A 229 -6.30 -5.53 -20.59
N GLY A 230 -5.20 -6.25 -20.83
CA GLY A 230 -5.20 -7.70 -20.96
C GLY A 230 -5.74 -8.40 -19.71
N THR A 231 -5.29 -7.98 -18.52
CA THR A 231 -5.79 -8.47 -17.24
C THR A 231 -7.28 -8.19 -17.07
N HIS A 232 -7.73 -6.97 -17.36
CA HIS A 232 -9.15 -6.61 -17.24
C HIS A 232 -10.05 -7.47 -18.13
N GLN A 233 -9.65 -7.67 -19.39
CA GLN A 233 -10.38 -8.53 -20.32
C GLN A 233 -10.39 -9.99 -19.87
N LEU A 234 -9.26 -10.48 -19.34
CA LEU A 234 -9.17 -11.84 -18.79
C LEU A 234 -10.07 -12.02 -17.57
N THR A 235 -10.04 -11.09 -16.62
CA THR A 235 -10.89 -11.08 -15.42
C THR A 235 -12.38 -11.07 -15.78
N LYS A 236 -12.78 -10.28 -16.78
CA LYS A 236 -14.16 -10.27 -17.30
C LYS A 236 -14.55 -11.61 -17.91
N LYS A 237 -13.65 -12.22 -18.69
CA LYS A 237 -13.90 -13.53 -19.31
C LYS A 237 -14.04 -14.65 -18.26
N ILE A 238 -13.25 -14.60 -17.19
CA ILE A 238 -13.30 -15.56 -16.08
C ILE A 238 -14.60 -15.39 -15.28
N SER A 239 -14.92 -14.16 -14.88
CA SER A 239 -16.03 -13.89 -13.95
C SER A 239 -17.41 -13.84 -14.62
N GLY A 240 -17.46 -13.68 -15.95
CA GLY A 240 -18.71 -13.64 -16.70
C GLY A 240 -19.70 -12.59 -16.17
N THR A 241 -20.97 -12.98 -16.03
CA THR A 241 -22.05 -12.17 -15.43
C THR A 241 -22.18 -12.35 -13.91
N GLN A 242 -21.29 -13.13 -13.28
CA GLN A 242 -21.42 -13.53 -11.86
C GLN A 242 -20.85 -12.50 -10.88
N SER A 243 -20.20 -11.43 -11.34
CA SER A 243 -19.75 -10.35 -10.45
C SER A 243 -20.94 -9.51 -10.02
N GLY A 244 -21.29 -9.54 -8.72
CA GLY A 244 -22.47 -8.87 -8.14
C GLY A 244 -22.52 -7.33 -8.25
N GLY A 245 -21.55 -6.68 -8.90
CA GLY A 245 -21.57 -5.24 -9.18
C GLY A 245 -20.48 -4.80 -10.16
N ASN A 246 -20.74 -3.75 -10.94
CA ASN A 246 -19.73 -3.12 -11.79
C ASN A 246 -18.76 -2.28 -10.93
N GLN A 247 -17.48 -2.20 -11.29
CA GLN A 247 -16.47 -1.37 -10.62
C GLN A 247 -16.89 0.11 -10.52
N GLU A 248 -17.68 0.59 -11.48
CA GLU A 248 -18.27 1.93 -11.45
C GLU A 248 -19.23 2.14 -10.27
N THR A 249 -20.09 1.14 -9.98
CA THR A 249 -21.00 1.17 -8.83
C THR A 249 -20.21 1.23 -7.52
N TYR A 250 -19.17 0.41 -7.39
CA TYR A 250 -18.27 0.45 -6.23
C TYR A 250 -17.57 1.80 -6.07
N PHE A 251 -17.14 2.42 -7.18
CA PHE A 251 -16.53 3.76 -7.14
C PHE A 251 -17.50 4.80 -6.57
N TYR A 252 -18.74 4.84 -7.05
CA TYR A 252 -19.73 5.79 -6.54
C TYR A 252 -20.14 5.51 -5.09
N TYR A 253 -20.22 4.24 -4.70
CA TYR A 253 -20.43 3.84 -3.31
C TYR A 253 -19.34 4.39 -2.37
N VAL A 254 -18.06 4.17 -2.68
CA VAL A 254 -16.96 4.69 -1.83
C VAL A 254 -16.81 6.21 -1.91
N ALA A 255 -17.15 6.82 -3.05
CA ALA A 255 -17.19 8.27 -3.18
C ALA A 255 -18.31 8.89 -2.34
N HIS A 256 -19.46 8.21 -2.21
CA HIS A 256 -20.59 8.61 -1.37
C HIS A 256 -20.24 8.52 0.11
N ILE A 257 -19.61 7.43 0.59
CA ILE A 257 -19.01 7.37 1.93
C ILE A 257 -18.06 8.58 2.13
N GLY A 258 -17.26 8.84 1.12
CA GLY A 258 -16.41 10.00 0.97
C GLY A 258 -17.07 11.38 0.97
N ARG A 259 -18.40 11.49 1.02
CA ARG A 259 -19.06 12.78 1.22
C ARG A 259 -19.33 13.07 2.69
N PHE A 260 -19.32 12.03 3.51
CA PHE A 260 -19.63 12.12 4.94
C PHE A 260 -18.40 11.92 5.82
N GLN A 261 -17.39 11.15 5.41
CA GLN A 261 -16.20 10.95 6.23
C GLN A 261 -15.51 12.27 6.62
N PHE A 262 -15.43 12.58 7.91
CA PHE A 262 -14.87 13.84 8.45
C PHE A 262 -15.62 15.11 8.00
N ARG A 263 -16.91 14.99 7.64
CA ARG A 263 -17.70 16.14 7.21
C ARG A 263 -18.04 16.99 8.40
N GLU A 264 -18.83 16.49 9.33
CA GLU A 264 -19.23 17.20 10.54
C GLU A 264 -18.36 16.80 11.74
N GLU A 265 -17.74 15.62 11.68
CA GLU A 265 -16.93 15.05 12.76
C GLU A 265 -15.46 14.90 12.31
N PRO A 266 -14.71 16.00 12.12
CA PRO A 266 -13.35 15.94 11.52
C PRO A 266 -12.31 15.22 12.39
N THR A 267 -12.65 14.95 13.65
CA THR A 267 -11.81 14.24 14.62
C THR A 267 -12.33 12.83 14.94
N ASP A 268 -13.41 12.36 14.31
CA ASP A 268 -13.88 10.99 14.49
C ASP A 268 -13.04 10.03 13.63
N LEU A 269 -11.93 9.59 14.21
CA LEU A 269 -10.96 8.74 13.53
C LEU A 269 -11.27 7.23 13.64
N ARG A 270 -12.46 6.83 14.11
CA ARG A 270 -12.84 5.42 14.20
C ARG A 270 -12.97 4.81 12.78
N PHE A 271 -12.88 3.48 12.63
CA PHE A 271 -13.02 2.74 11.34
C PHE A 271 -14.45 2.57 10.79
N TRP A 272 -14.76 3.11 9.60
CA TRP A 272 -16.14 3.20 9.12
C TRP A 272 -16.79 1.86 8.75
N GLU A 273 -16.03 0.91 8.20
CA GLU A 273 -16.60 -0.34 7.68
C GLU A 273 -16.86 -1.41 8.76
N SER A 274 -16.25 -1.31 9.94
CA SER A 274 -16.28 -2.41 10.94
C SER A 274 -17.32 -2.23 12.05
N ASP A 275 -17.80 -1.02 12.27
CA ASP A 275 -18.57 -0.68 13.46
C ASP A 275 -19.86 0.05 13.05
N ILE A 276 -21.02 -0.48 13.49
CA ILE A 276 -22.26 0.30 13.49
C ILE A 276 -22.06 1.44 14.48
N ARG A 277 -22.19 2.69 14.02
CA ARG A 277 -21.98 3.90 14.83
C ARG A 277 -23.29 4.65 15.00
N PRO A 278 -24.17 4.21 15.93
CA PRO A 278 -25.43 4.90 16.16
C PRO A 278 -25.21 6.34 16.66
N ASP A 279 -24.05 6.62 17.25
CA ASP A 279 -23.67 7.90 17.83
C ASP A 279 -22.93 8.86 16.86
N SER A 280 -22.45 8.39 15.70
CA SER A 280 -21.74 9.24 14.73
C SER A 280 -22.73 9.97 13.82
N LYS A 281 -22.68 11.30 13.86
CA LYS A 281 -23.52 12.15 13.00
C LYS A 281 -23.20 11.93 11.51
N ASP A 282 -21.92 11.83 11.16
CA ASP A 282 -21.49 11.61 9.78
C ASP A 282 -21.99 10.24 9.26
N TYR A 283 -21.92 9.20 10.09
CA TYR A 283 -22.41 7.85 9.74
C TYR A 283 -23.93 7.81 9.56
N GLN A 284 -24.69 8.45 10.47
CA GLN A 284 -26.15 8.53 10.35
C GLN A 284 -26.58 9.35 9.12
N ASN A 285 -25.87 10.44 8.82
CA ASN A 285 -26.10 11.23 7.61
C ASN A 285 -25.85 10.43 6.34
N TRP A 286 -24.78 9.62 6.31
CA TRP A 286 -24.46 8.75 5.20
C TRP A 286 -25.57 7.71 4.95
N ILE A 287 -26.03 7.02 6.00
CA ILE A 287 -27.13 6.04 5.90
C ILE A 287 -28.41 6.72 5.40
N ARG A 288 -28.79 7.85 6.00
CA ARG A 288 -29.97 8.61 5.59
C ARG A 288 -29.90 9.02 4.12
N SER A 289 -28.75 9.56 3.70
CA SER A 289 -28.53 9.93 2.29
C SER A 289 -28.61 8.71 1.37
N GLY A 290 -28.06 7.56 1.76
CA GLY A 290 -28.20 6.32 0.99
C GLY A 290 -29.67 5.93 0.78
N ASN A 291 -30.47 5.95 1.85
CA ASN A 291 -31.90 5.65 1.78
C ASN A 291 -32.68 6.65 0.90
N GLU A 292 -32.32 7.93 0.95
CA GLU A 292 -32.92 8.97 0.10
C GLU A 292 -32.58 8.74 -1.39
N LEU A 293 -31.33 8.40 -1.69
CA LEU A 293 -30.90 8.10 -3.07
C LEU A 293 -31.54 6.81 -3.58
N ASP A 294 -31.67 5.78 -2.75
CA ASP A 294 -32.34 4.52 -3.11
C ASP A 294 -33.84 4.74 -3.36
N ALA A 295 -34.49 5.64 -2.60
CA ALA A 295 -35.85 6.05 -2.87
C ALA A 295 -35.98 6.80 -4.21
N VAL A 296 -35.01 7.65 -4.57
CA VAL A 296 -34.96 8.28 -5.91
C VAL A 296 -34.81 7.23 -7.00
N ILE A 297 -33.92 6.25 -6.83
CA ILE A 297 -33.73 5.15 -7.80
C ILE A 297 -35.02 4.33 -7.96
N THR A 298 -35.74 4.06 -6.87
CA THR A 298 -36.98 3.27 -6.90
C THR A 298 -38.14 4.03 -7.53
N ASN A 299 -38.20 5.35 -7.32
CA ASN A 299 -39.30 6.21 -7.78
C ASN A 299 -39.03 6.89 -9.13
N SER A 300 -37.85 6.71 -9.70
CA SER A 300 -37.47 7.25 -11.01
C SER A 300 -36.94 6.14 -11.93
N ASN A 301 -36.82 6.42 -13.23
CA ASN A 301 -36.17 5.51 -14.17
C ASN A 301 -34.64 5.73 -14.25
N HIS A 302 -34.05 6.46 -13.30
CA HIS A 302 -32.62 6.73 -13.29
C HIS A 302 -31.82 5.56 -12.75
N SER A 303 -30.65 5.33 -13.35
CA SER A 303 -29.74 4.27 -12.90
C SER A 303 -29.02 4.66 -11.60
N TYR A 304 -28.57 3.67 -10.82
CA TYR A 304 -27.74 3.88 -9.63
C TYR A 304 -26.57 4.83 -9.89
N ASN A 305 -25.82 4.57 -10.97
CA ASN A 305 -24.64 5.36 -11.33
C ASN A 305 -25.00 6.82 -11.62
N GLU A 306 -26.13 7.06 -12.29
CA GLU A 306 -26.60 8.41 -12.60
C GLU A 306 -27.00 9.18 -11.35
N VAL A 307 -27.79 8.56 -10.48
CA VAL A 307 -28.27 9.17 -9.22
C VAL A 307 -27.10 9.52 -8.30
N TYR A 308 -26.21 8.55 -8.03
CA TYR A 308 -25.07 8.79 -7.14
C TYR A 308 -24.05 9.76 -7.74
N ARG A 309 -23.78 9.70 -9.05
CA ARG A 309 -22.90 10.67 -9.72
C ARG A 309 -23.44 12.08 -9.57
N THR A 310 -24.73 12.28 -9.83
CA THR A 310 -25.37 13.59 -9.75
C THR A 310 -25.30 14.13 -8.33
N PHE A 311 -25.61 13.29 -7.34
CA PHE A 311 -25.46 13.65 -5.92
C PHE A 311 -24.03 14.09 -5.57
N ILE A 312 -23.02 13.27 -5.92
CA ILE A 312 -21.61 13.57 -5.59
C ILE A 312 -21.16 14.88 -6.23
N VAL A 313 -21.52 15.12 -7.50
CA VAL A 313 -21.15 16.36 -8.20
C VAL A 313 -21.81 17.57 -7.55
N ASN A 314 -23.12 17.50 -7.29
CA ASN A 314 -23.86 18.61 -6.67
C ASN A 314 -23.34 18.91 -5.27
N ASP A 315 -23.10 17.88 -4.43
CA ASP A 315 -22.59 18.06 -3.07
C ASP A 315 -21.20 18.73 -3.04
N VAL A 316 -20.34 18.46 -4.03
CA VAL A 316 -19.04 19.16 -4.15
C VAL A 316 -19.23 20.63 -4.52
N LEU A 317 -20.15 20.93 -5.44
CA LEU A 317 -20.41 22.29 -5.92
C LEU A 317 -21.09 23.15 -4.85
N GLU A 318 -22.01 22.56 -4.09
CA GLU A 318 -22.75 23.24 -3.01
C GLU A 318 -21.90 23.42 -1.74
N HIS A 319 -20.96 22.50 -1.48
CA HIS A 319 -20.14 22.49 -0.26
C HIS A 319 -18.62 22.41 -0.51
N PRO A 320 -18.03 23.34 -1.26
CA PRO A 320 -16.62 23.26 -1.67
C PRO A 320 -15.63 23.33 -0.49
N PHE A 321 -15.96 24.09 0.56
CA PHE A 321 -15.10 24.20 1.75
C PHE A 321 -15.12 22.93 2.61
N TRP A 322 -16.27 22.29 2.77
CA TRP A 322 -16.34 21.00 3.46
C TRP A 322 -15.56 19.94 2.71
N PHE A 323 -15.70 19.90 1.39
CA PHE A 323 -14.94 19.02 0.54
C PHE A 323 -13.43 19.22 0.67
N ALA A 324 -12.95 20.47 0.60
CA ALA A 324 -11.53 20.80 0.74
C ALA A 324 -11.00 20.38 2.13
N ARG A 325 -11.75 20.66 3.21
CA ARG A 325 -11.39 20.22 4.56
C ARG A 325 -11.31 18.71 4.66
N GLN A 326 -12.33 17.99 4.18
CA GLN A 326 -12.36 16.53 4.20
C GLN A 326 -11.16 15.94 3.47
N LEU A 327 -10.82 16.47 2.30
CA LEU A 327 -9.65 16.02 1.53
C LEU A 327 -8.35 16.18 2.33
N VAL A 328 -8.15 17.31 3.01
CA VAL A 328 -6.97 17.53 3.86
C VAL A 328 -6.97 16.60 5.06
N VAL A 329 -8.09 16.49 5.78
CA VAL A 329 -8.22 15.62 6.96
C VAL A 329 -7.99 14.16 6.59
N ARG A 330 -8.56 13.67 5.48
CA ARG A 330 -8.31 12.31 4.96
C ARG A 330 -6.85 12.11 4.58
N SER A 331 -6.26 13.08 3.89
CA SER A 331 -4.85 13.00 3.51
C SER A 331 -3.96 12.84 4.73
N PHE A 332 -4.26 13.54 5.83
CA PHE A 332 -3.56 13.35 7.10
C PHE A 332 -3.93 12.01 7.78
N TYR A 333 -5.22 11.68 7.84
CA TYR A 333 -5.76 10.47 8.47
C TYR A 333 -5.12 9.20 7.92
N GLY A 334 -4.89 9.12 6.60
CA GLY A 334 -4.22 7.96 6.00
C GLY A 334 -2.83 7.67 6.61
N HIS A 335 -2.14 8.68 7.14
CA HIS A 335 -0.78 8.55 7.66
C HIS A 335 -0.71 8.27 9.16
N ILE A 336 -1.83 8.35 9.88
CA ILE A 336 -1.91 8.00 11.30
C ILE A 336 -2.52 6.61 11.46
N ASN A 337 -2.03 5.82 12.41
CA ASN A 337 -2.60 4.49 12.66
C ASN A 337 -3.47 4.52 13.90
N ILE A 338 -4.57 3.79 13.83
CA ILE A 338 -5.53 3.64 14.92
C ILE A 338 -5.88 2.16 15.05
N ILE A 339 -6.05 1.72 16.29
CA ILE A 339 -6.48 0.36 16.60
C ILE A 339 -7.98 0.44 16.85
N SER A 340 -8.78 -0.13 15.94
CA SER A 340 -10.25 -0.21 16.11
C SER A 340 -10.70 -1.44 16.86
N LYS A 341 -9.99 -2.56 16.72
CA LYS A 341 -10.49 -3.88 17.13
C LYS A 341 -10.41 -4.17 18.62
N VAL A 342 -9.80 -3.30 19.41
CA VAL A 342 -9.60 -3.51 20.85
C VAL A 342 -10.06 -2.27 21.58
N GLN A 343 -11.01 -2.45 22.50
CA GLN A 343 -11.43 -1.35 23.37
C GLN A 343 -10.26 -0.94 24.27
N PRO A 344 -10.07 0.37 24.57
CA PRO A 344 -8.96 0.82 25.38
C PRO A 344 -8.79 0.07 26.70
N ASN A 345 -9.90 -0.22 27.40
CA ASN A 345 -9.88 -0.93 28.69
C ASN A 345 -9.46 -2.41 28.59
N GLN A 346 -9.58 -3.02 27.42
CA GLN A 346 -9.25 -4.43 27.17
C GLN A 346 -7.85 -4.61 26.59
N PHE A 347 -7.11 -3.52 26.36
CA PHE A 347 -5.78 -3.58 25.79
C PHE A 347 -4.78 -4.26 26.74
N GLN A 348 -4.06 -5.26 26.24
CA GLN A 348 -3.03 -5.97 26.99
C GLN A 348 -1.81 -6.29 26.12
N LEU A 349 -0.72 -5.57 26.29
CA LEU A 349 0.53 -5.78 25.58
C LEU A 349 1.71 -5.76 26.56
N GLY A 350 2.01 -6.92 27.16
CA GLY A 350 3.05 -7.06 28.17
C GLY A 350 2.78 -6.16 29.38
N PRO A 351 3.67 -5.19 29.70
CA PRO A 351 3.43 -4.24 30.79
C PRO A 351 2.42 -3.14 30.44
N LEU A 352 2.11 -2.93 29.15
CA LEU A 352 1.15 -1.91 28.71
C LEU A 352 -0.27 -2.48 28.74
N ASN A 353 -1.02 -2.17 29.80
CA ASN A 353 -2.38 -2.68 30.01
C ASN A 353 -3.39 -1.55 30.22
N GLY A 354 -4.65 -1.86 29.90
CA GLY A 354 -5.78 -0.94 30.05
C GLY A 354 -5.70 0.31 29.17
N ALA A 355 -6.57 1.29 29.44
CA ALA A 355 -6.70 2.48 28.61
C ALA A 355 -5.40 3.29 28.51
N PHE A 356 -4.65 3.39 29.61
CA PHE A 356 -3.34 4.07 29.58
C PHE A 356 -2.37 3.39 28.62
N GLY A 357 -2.23 2.05 28.71
CA GLY A 357 -1.39 1.27 27.80
C GLY A 357 -1.79 1.44 26.34
N PHE A 358 -3.10 1.43 26.06
CA PHE A 358 -3.65 1.66 24.73
C PHE A 358 -3.26 3.03 24.15
N TRP A 359 -3.53 4.11 24.89
CA TRP A 359 -3.26 5.47 24.42
C TRP A 359 -1.76 5.75 24.31
N PHE A 360 -0.97 5.24 25.24
CA PHE A 360 0.49 5.35 25.18
C PHE A 360 1.06 4.61 23.96
N PHE A 361 0.56 3.41 23.67
CA PHE A 361 0.95 2.65 22.49
C PHE A 361 0.58 3.39 21.18
N LEU A 362 -0.63 3.95 21.10
CA LEU A 362 -1.03 4.79 19.96
C LEU A 362 -0.17 6.04 19.81
N LEU A 363 0.20 6.69 20.92
CA LEU A 363 1.08 7.84 20.91
C LEU A 363 2.46 7.48 20.33
N ILE A 364 3.05 6.35 20.75
CA ILE A 364 4.34 5.88 20.22
C ILE A 364 4.25 5.64 18.71
N ILE A 365 3.24 4.88 18.26
CA ILE A 365 3.08 4.56 16.83
C ILE A 365 2.93 5.83 16.00
N ASN A 366 2.07 6.75 16.45
CA ASN A 366 1.81 7.97 15.70
C ASN A 366 2.97 8.95 15.78
N SER A 367 3.77 8.94 16.85
CA SER A 367 5.03 9.70 16.91
C SER A 367 6.01 9.24 15.83
N ILE A 368 6.10 7.92 15.59
CA ILE A 368 6.93 7.37 14.49
C ILE A 368 6.39 7.81 13.13
N ASN A 369 5.07 7.75 12.90
CA ASN A 369 4.48 8.22 11.64
C ASN A 369 4.73 9.72 11.42
N ILE A 370 4.58 10.54 12.47
CA ILE A 370 4.84 11.98 12.41
C ILE A 370 6.31 12.22 12.07
N LEU A 371 7.24 11.49 12.70
CA LEU A 371 8.65 11.54 12.37
C LEU A 371 8.90 11.20 10.88
N VAL A 372 8.19 10.20 10.35
CA VAL A 372 8.25 9.86 8.92
C VAL A 372 7.79 11.02 8.04
N LEU A 373 6.69 11.69 8.40
CA LEU A 373 6.19 12.87 7.66
C LEU A 373 7.17 14.05 7.74
N VAL A 374 7.79 14.29 8.90
CA VAL A 374 8.86 15.30 9.04
C VAL A 374 10.03 14.96 8.11
N GLY A 375 10.45 13.69 8.07
CA GLY A 375 11.48 13.21 7.16
C GLY A 375 11.15 13.49 5.69
N VAL A 376 9.95 13.11 5.25
CA VAL A 376 9.47 13.35 3.88
C VAL A 376 9.45 14.86 3.56
N THR A 377 9.01 15.68 4.50
CA THR A 377 8.99 17.14 4.35
C THR A 377 10.40 17.70 4.18
N LEU A 378 11.34 17.28 5.03
CA LEU A 378 12.75 17.67 4.93
C LEU A 378 13.38 17.21 3.61
N PHE A 379 13.00 16.02 3.12
CA PHE A 379 13.42 15.53 1.82
C PHE A 379 12.95 16.47 0.70
N PHE A 380 11.66 16.82 0.64
CA PHE A 380 11.14 17.74 -0.38
C PHE A 380 11.74 19.14 -0.32
N ILE A 381 11.99 19.68 0.87
CA ILE A 381 12.59 21.02 1.03
C ILE A 381 14.04 21.04 0.54
N LYS A 382 14.79 19.95 0.77
CA LYS A 382 16.23 19.92 0.56
C LYS A 382 16.65 19.25 -0.75
N GLU A 383 15.78 18.47 -1.38
CA GLU A 383 16.04 17.80 -2.65
C GLU A 383 15.65 18.70 -3.83
N LYS A 384 16.63 19.02 -4.68
CA LYS A 384 16.43 19.96 -5.78
C LYS A 384 15.93 19.26 -7.05
N ASN A 385 16.23 17.97 -7.22
CA ASN A 385 15.91 17.23 -8.43
C ASN A 385 14.82 16.17 -8.22
N LEU A 386 13.62 16.63 -7.85
CA LEU A 386 12.50 15.76 -7.48
C LEU A 386 12.04 14.81 -8.60
N ILE A 387 12.27 15.14 -9.87
CA ILE A 387 11.86 14.28 -11.00
C ILE A 387 12.58 12.92 -10.98
N GLN A 388 13.80 12.83 -10.43
CA GLN A 388 14.50 11.55 -10.29
C GLN A 388 13.78 10.58 -9.36
N TYR A 389 12.97 11.12 -8.44
CA TYR A 389 12.24 10.39 -7.42
C TYR A 389 10.74 10.25 -7.76
N TRP A 390 10.35 10.40 -9.03
CA TRP A 390 8.95 10.41 -9.43
C TRP A 390 8.18 9.14 -9.04
N VAL A 391 8.81 7.97 -9.05
CA VAL A 391 8.16 6.73 -8.60
C VAL A 391 7.84 6.79 -7.10
N PHE A 392 8.66 7.49 -6.31
CA PHE A 392 8.51 7.60 -4.86
C PHE A 392 7.33 8.50 -4.50
N TRP A 393 7.34 9.75 -4.99
CA TRP A 393 6.26 10.68 -4.69
C TRP A 393 5.01 10.42 -5.54
N GLY A 394 5.14 9.89 -6.74
CA GLY A 394 4.03 9.70 -7.68
C GLY A 394 3.02 8.66 -7.22
N ILE A 395 3.48 7.55 -6.65
CA ILE A 395 2.57 6.54 -6.09
C ILE A 395 1.85 7.06 -4.84
N TRP A 396 2.57 7.80 -4.01
CA TRP A 396 2.01 8.41 -2.81
C TRP A 396 0.92 9.43 -3.18
N ILE A 397 1.24 10.36 -4.09
CA ILE A 397 0.27 11.36 -4.59
C ILE A 397 -0.92 10.67 -5.24
N GLY A 398 -0.72 9.65 -6.08
CA GLY A 398 -1.81 8.93 -6.72
C GLY A 398 -2.79 8.31 -5.72
N LEU A 399 -2.28 7.62 -4.70
CA LEU A 399 -3.11 7.01 -3.66
C LEU A 399 -3.80 8.05 -2.77
N VAL A 400 -3.08 9.11 -2.38
CA VAL A 400 -3.64 10.20 -1.56
C VAL A 400 -4.73 10.94 -2.31
N ILE A 401 -4.54 11.25 -3.60
CA ILE A 401 -5.59 11.89 -4.42
C ILE A 401 -6.82 10.99 -4.48
N PHE A 402 -6.67 9.71 -4.81
CA PHE A 402 -7.82 8.82 -4.92
C PHE A 402 -8.61 8.73 -3.60
N HIS A 403 -7.93 8.43 -2.49
CA HIS A 403 -8.59 8.22 -1.20
C HIS A 403 -8.98 9.53 -0.50
N GLY A 404 -8.32 10.64 -0.80
CA GLY A 404 -8.74 11.97 -0.38
C GLY A 404 -10.06 12.39 -1.03
N LEU A 405 -10.25 12.06 -2.31
CA LEU A 405 -11.47 12.35 -3.06
C LEU A 405 -12.62 11.39 -2.74
N THR A 406 -12.30 10.13 -2.48
CA THR A 406 -13.28 9.07 -2.17
C THR A 406 -13.30 8.82 -0.67
N TYR A 407 -12.82 7.68 -0.21
CA TYR A 407 -12.82 7.26 1.18
C TYR A 407 -11.39 6.86 1.59
N MET A 408 -10.99 7.20 2.81
CA MET A 408 -9.65 6.91 3.31
C MET A 408 -9.68 6.01 4.54
N GLU A 409 -8.82 4.99 4.53
CA GLU A 409 -8.35 4.28 5.72
C GLU A 409 -6.82 4.18 5.69
N PRO A 410 -6.15 4.14 6.84
CA PRO A 410 -4.69 4.05 6.89
C PRO A 410 -4.12 2.85 6.13
N ARG A 411 -4.86 1.73 6.07
CA ARG A 411 -4.46 0.52 5.33
C ARG A 411 -4.35 0.74 3.82
N TYR A 412 -5.08 1.71 3.26
CA TYR A 412 -5.09 1.90 1.81
C TYR A 412 -3.84 2.59 1.28
N ILE A 413 -3.22 3.47 2.07
CA ILE A 413 -1.92 4.06 1.71
C ILE A 413 -0.74 3.19 2.17
N PHE A 414 -0.98 2.05 2.83
CA PHE A 414 0.07 1.16 3.32
C PHE A 414 1.13 0.82 2.26
N PRO A 415 0.78 0.51 0.99
CA PRO A 415 1.80 0.25 -0.03
C PRO A 415 2.77 1.43 -0.18
N SER A 416 2.28 2.68 -0.15
CA SER A 416 3.12 3.87 -0.29
C SER A 416 4.15 4.04 0.83
N LYS A 417 4.01 3.33 1.97
CA LYS A 417 4.99 3.38 3.06
C LYS A 417 6.40 2.97 2.60
N VAL A 418 6.51 2.09 1.59
CA VAL A 418 7.81 1.74 0.96
C VAL A 418 8.52 3.01 0.47
N ALA A 419 7.83 3.84 -0.30
CA ALA A 419 8.37 5.08 -0.85
C ALA A 419 8.54 6.16 0.22
N LEU A 420 7.54 6.32 1.10
CA LEU A 420 7.57 7.32 2.16
C LEU A 420 8.72 7.09 3.13
N TYR A 421 9.02 5.84 3.49
CA TYR A 421 10.08 5.54 4.45
C TYR A 421 11.46 5.77 3.83
N LEU A 422 11.62 5.51 2.52
CA LEU A 422 12.85 5.84 1.79
C LEU A 422 13.07 7.36 1.71
N MET A 423 12.05 8.12 1.32
CA MET A 423 12.12 9.60 1.29
C MET A 423 12.35 10.16 2.70
N SER A 424 11.63 9.63 3.69
CA SER A 424 11.79 9.99 5.10
C SER A 424 13.22 9.76 5.57
N ALA A 425 13.78 8.57 5.37
CA ALA A 425 15.14 8.26 5.77
C ALA A 425 16.14 9.22 5.13
N ALA A 426 15.98 9.52 3.84
CA ALA A 426 16.83 10.48 3.13
C ALA A 426 16.73 11.91 3.68
N GLY A 427 15.56 12.32 4.18
CA GLY A 427 15.37 13.61 4.83
C GLY A 427 15.87 13.64 6.28
N LEU A 428 15.51 12.65 7.09
CA LEU A 428 15.92 12.51 8.50
C LEU A 428 17.43 12.37 8.65
N TYR A 429 18.09 11.70 7.70
CA TYR A 429 19.55 11.56 7.71
C TYR A 429 20.29 12.90 7.49
N ARG A 430 19.58 13.97 7.12
CA ARG A 430 20.14 15.34 7.08
C ARG A 430 20.16 16.01 8.46
N ILE A 431 19.50 15.44 9.46
CA ILE A 431 19.51 15.91 10.85
C ILE A 431 20.77 15.37 11.54
N SER A 432 21.61 16.26 12.08
CA SER A 432 22.96 15.94 12.59
C SER A 432 22.98 14.82 13.64
N TRP A 433 22.07 14.84 14.62
CA TRP A 433 22.03 13.83 15.67
C TRP A 433 21.54 12.46 15.15
N ILE A 434 20.57 12.44 14.22
CA ILE A 434 20.12 11.20 13.57
C ILE A 434 21.27 10.62 12.76
N LYS A 435 21.93 11.45 11.96
CA LYS A 435 23.10 11.05 11.17
C LYS A 435 24.17 10.41 12.06
N ALA A 436 24.55 11.07 13.17
CA ALA A 436 25.57 10.55 14.08
C ALA A 436 25.20 9.18 14.67
N ILE A 437 23.92 8.97 15.03
CA ILE A 437 23.43 7.67 15.51
C ILE A 437 23.53 6.61 14.41
N ILE A 438 23.05 6.92 13.21
CA ILE A 438 23.03 5.97 12.09
C ILE A 438 24.45 5.64 11.61
N ASP A 439 25.35 6.61 11.55
CA ASP A 439 26.77 6.42 11.26
C ASP A 439 27.42 5.48 12.29
N LYS A 440 27.07 5.64 13.57
CA LYS A 440 27.56 4.75 14.63
C LYS A 440 27.06 3.32 14.45
N ILE A 441 25.76 3.14 14.16
CA ILE A 441 25.18 1.80 13.92
C ILE A 441 25.77 1.18 12.66
N SER A 442 25.95 1.97 11.60
CA SER A 442 26.43 1.50 10.30
C SER A 442 27.84 0.91 10.38
N MET A 443 28.71 1.41 11.27
CA MET A 443 30.04 0.84 11.51
C MET A 443 30.01 -0.63 11.96
N TYR A 444 29.02 -1.02 12.76
CA TYR A 444 28.86 -2.41 13.23
C TYR A 444 28.25 -3.31 12.15
N VAL A 445 27.32 -2.77 11.36
CA VAL A 445 26.62 -3.49 10.30
C VAL A 445 27.52 -3.68 9.07
N PHE A 446 28.30 -2.66 8.73
CA PHE A 446 29.21 -2.61 7.58
C PHE A 446 30.65 -2.41 8.08
N PRO A 447 31.28 -3.42 8.73
CA PRO A 447 32.65 -3.28 9.15
C PRO A 447 33.52 -2.98 7.93
N LYS A 448 34.41 -1.98 8.07
CA LYS A 448 35.44 -1.74 7.06
C LYS A 448 36.19 -3.04 6.88
N LYS A 449 36.40 -3.47 5.63
CA LYS A 449 37.42 -4.49 5.37
C LYS A 449 38.70 -3.89 5.92
N ASN A 450 39.31 -4.52 6.91
CA ASN A 450 40.69 -4.25 7.22
C ASN A 450 41.43 -4.47 5.90
N GLU A 451 42.03 -3.40 5.37
CA GLU A 451 43.05 -3.52 4.33
C GLU A 451 44.19 -4.29 5.01
N ALA A 452 44.22 -5.59 4.75
CA ALA A 452 45.28 -6.50 5.13
C ALA A 452 46.02 -6.89 3.86
#